data_AF-A0A2M7JRQ0-F1
#
_entry.id   AF-A0A2M7JRQ0-F1
#
_cell.length_a   1.000
_cell.length_b   1.000
_cell.length_c   1.000
_cell.angle_alpha   90.00
_cell.angle_beta   90.00
_cell.angle_gamma   90.00
#
_symmetry.space_group_name_H-M   'P 1'
#
loop_
_entity.id
_entity.type
_entity.pdbx_description
1 polymer ?
#
loop_
_entity_poly.entity_id
_entity_poly.type
_entity_poly.pdbx_seq_one_letter_code
_entity_poly.pdbx_strand_id
1 'polypeptide(L)'
;MGITQLITQFYRKLPRETFRKEPTIGQLFWMPSLHINKIPMIMEVERADPKEVYATKFHVRNLRENDFKAREKLPIKSLSLRITEELIVSKAKKRPAVVAWGSPMIFEDMEKLLTSIGRPHLREYCIAVIPIYNIETVDHAGGFPPVMVSIIKALMYNQFFYCPTVTDIGVTGGVARLDRIQIILPTDRAVYDPLPIALSEDALAVLLSMFRSWFGSVEEDLNAYKELLTGTLPPEALPRTTA
;
A
#
# COMPACT_ATOMS: atom_id res chain seq x y z
N MET A 1 -10.97 -8.34 22.23
CA MET A 1 -10.18 -7.37 23.02
C MET A 1 -8.83 -7.17 22.33
N GLY A 2 -8.10 -6.08 22.55
CA GLY A 2 -6.92 -5.74 21.73
C GLY A 2 -6.48 -4.28 21.79
N ILE A 3 -5.59 -3.85 20.89
CA ILE A 3 -5.00 -2.50 20.82
C ILE A 3 -6.03 -1.35 20.93
N THR A 4 -7.26 -1.55 20.46
CA THR A 4 -8.34 -0.55 20.58
C THR A 4 -8.78 -0.26 22.01
N GLN A 5 -8.35 -1.03 23.00
CA GLN A 5 -8.59 -0.76 24.42
C GLN A 5 -7.52 0.13 25.04
N LEU A 6 -6.31 0.14 24.45
CA LEU A 6 -5.20 0.94 24.92
C LEU A 6 -5.19 2.33 24.26
N ILE A 7 -5.79 2.43 23.07
CA ILE A 7 -5.89 3.68 22.32
C ILE A 7 -7.35 4.15 22.34
N THR A 8 -7.65 5.14 23.20
CA THR A 8 -9.00 5.69 23.40
C THR A 8 -9.57 6.29 22.10
N GLN A 9 -8.74 7.04 21.37
CA GLN A 9 -9.11 7.64 20.09
C GLN A 9 -8.19 7.09 19.01
N PHE A 10 -8.68 6.13 18.22
CA PHE A 10 -7.85 5.49 17.17
C PHE A 10 -7.67 6.39 15.93
N TYR A 11 -8.66 7.25 15.67
CA TYR A 11 -8.66 8.15 14.51
C TYR A 11 -8.94 9.59 14.93
N ARG A 12 -8.31 10.53 14.24
CA ARG A 12 -8.61 11.96 14.28
C ARG A 12 -9.25 12.41 12.97
N LYS A 13 -10.14 13.40 13.04
CA LYS A 13 -10.71 14.04 11.86
C LYS A 13 -9.72 15.08 11.33
N LEU A 14 -9.56 15.15 10.01
CA LEU A 14 -8.79 16.19 9.34
C LEU A 14 -9.71 17.35 8.94
N PRO A 15 -9.21 18.60 8.87
CA PRO A 15 -10.03 19.74 8.44
C PRO A 15 -10.56 19.53 7.02
N ARG A 16 -11.85 19.80 6.80
CA ARG A 16 -12.55 19.54 5.53
C ARG A 16 -11.98 20.35 4.36
N GLU A 17 -11.39 21.48 4.67
CA GLU A 17 -10.87 22.46 3.72
C GLU A 17 -9.47 22.10 3.23
N THR A 18 -8.72 21.29 3.99
CA THR A 18 -7.28 21.07 3.75
C THR A 18 -6.91 19.61 3.51
N PHE A 19 -7.71 18.63 3.95
CA PHE A 19 -7.34 17.20 3.87
C PHE A 19 -7.07 16.67 2.46
N ARG A 20 -7.51 17.38 1.42
CA ARG A 20 -7.30 16.99 0.01
C ARG A 20 -6.13 17.72 -0.66
N LYS A 21 -5.52 18.71 0.02
CA LYS A 21 -4.48 19.54 -0.58
C LYS A 21 -3.16 18.79 -0.65
N GLU A 22 -2.76 18.17 0.45
CA GLU A 22 -1.50 17.46 0.57
C GLU A 22 -1.67 16.19 1.41
N PRO A 23 -0.96 15.10 1.07
CA PRO A 23 -0.97 13.89 1.88
C PRO A 23 -0.39 14.14 3.26
N THR A 24 -1.11 13.70 4.29
CA THR A 24 -0.62 13.76 5.69
C THR A 24 -0.25 12.37 6.18
N ILE A 25 0.84 12.23 6.94
CA ILE A 25 1.21 10.94 7.56
C ILE A 25 0.09 10.47 8.50
N GLY A 26 -0.23 9.18 8.43
CA GLY A 26 -1.35 8.57 9.12
C GLY A 26 -2.72 8.78 8.45
N GLN A 27 -2.82 9.62 7.41
CA GLN A 27 -4.08 9.83 6.69
C GLN A 27 -4.52 8.58 5.94
N LEU A 28 -5.84 8.31 5.96
CA LEU A 28 -6.42 7.27 5.13
C LEU A 28 -6.85 7.82 3.77
N PHE A 29 -6.79 6.97 2.75
CA PHE A 29 -7.20 7.30 1.39
C PHE A 29 -7.54 6.02 0.62
N TRP A 30 -8.28 6.14 -0.48
CA TRP A 30 -8.50 5.02 -1.38
C TRP A 30 -7.45 5.00 -2.50
N MET A 31 -6.99 3.80 -2.85
CA MET A 31 -6.06 3.59 -3.94
C MET A 31 -6.23 2.24 -4.62
N PRO A 32 -5.78 2.08 -5.88
CA PRO A 32 -5.61 0.77 -6.50
C PRO A 32 -4.45 0.03 -5.82
N SER A 33 -4.76 -0.95 -4.97
CA SER A 33 -3.75 -1.85 -4.42
C SER A 33 -3.47 -3.00 -5.37
N LEU A 34 -2.22 -3.11 -5.81
CA LEU A 34 -1.80 -4.14 -6.76
C LEU A 34 -1.82 -5.55 -6.16
N HIS A 35 -2.31 -6.51 -6.93
CA HIS A 35 -2.16 -7.93 -6.64
C HIS A 35 -0.72 -8.36 -6.94
N ILE A 36 -0.05 -8.96 -5.97
CA ILE A 36 1.33 -9.41 -6.15
C ILE A 36 1.31 -10.82 -6.73
N ASN A 37 1.66 -10.91 -8.01
CA ASN A 37 1.84 -12.18 -8.70
C ASN A 37 3.24 -12.71 -8.42
N LYS A 38 3.39 -14.04 -8.31
CA LYS A 38 4.71 -14.70 -8.15
C LYS A 38 5.65 -14.36 -9.31
N ILE A 39 5.09 -14.26 -10.51
CA ILE A 39 5.79 -13.84 -11.71
C ILE A 39 5.00 -12.64 -12.27
N PRO A 40 5.64 -11.48 -12.51
CA PRO A 40 4.99 -10.34 -13.16
C PRO A 40 4.40 -10.74 -14.51
N MET A 41 3.34 -10.06 -14.94
CA MET A 41 2.73 -10.29 -16.24
C MET A 41 3.11 -9.18 -17.21
N ILE A 42 3.36 -9.54 -18.46
CA ILE A 42 3.55 -8.61 -19.57
C ILE A 42 2.30 -8.65 -20.45
N MET A 43 1.90 -7.46 -20.93
CA MET A 43 0.97 -7.34 -22.05
C MET A 43 1.76 -7.25 -23.35
N GLU A 44 1.81 -8.34 -24.09
CA GLU A 44 2.32 -8.34 -25.45
C GLU A 44 1.26 -7.80 -26.39
N VAL A 45 1.68 -6.93 -27.30
CA VAL A 45 0.79 -6.30 -28.26
C VAL A 45 1.32 -6.56 -29.65
N GLU A 46 0.43 -6.99 -30.54
CA GLU A 46 0.74 -7.34 -31.92
C GLU A 46 -0.02 -6.42 -32.89
N ARG A 47 0.64 -6.10 -34.01
CA ARG A 47 0.03 -5.43 -35.17
C ARG A 47 -0.68 -6.48 -36.02
N ALA A 48 -1.78 -6.12 -36.68
CA ALA A 48 -2.42 -7.04 -37.63
C ALA A 48 -1.65 -7.07 -38.95
N ASP A 49 -1.06 -5.94 -39.33
CA ASP A 49 -0.22 -5.75 -40.53
C ASP A 49 1.00 -4.87 -40.15
N PRO A 50 2.23 -5.16 -40.64
CA PRO A 50 3.38 -4.26 -40.52
C PRO A 50 3.12 -2.79 -40.89
N LYS A 51 2.17 -2.51 -41.79
CA LYS A 51 1.76 -1.16 -42.21
C LYS A 51 0.78 -0.49 -41.25
N GLU A 52 0.09 -1.26 -40.40
CA GLU A 52 -0.82 -0.70 -39.41
C GLU A 52 -0.05 -0.11 -38.22
N VAL A 53 -0.55 1.02 -37.74
CA VAL A 53 0.08 1.82 -36.68
C VAL A 53 -0.59 1.58 -35.32
N TYR A 54 -1.77 0.95 -35.31
CA TYR A 54 -2.58 0.68 -34.13
C TYR A 54 -2.49 -0.79 -33.70
N ALA A 55 -2.63 -1.02 -32.40
CA ALA A 55 -2.69 -2.35 -31.81
C ALA A 55 -3.98 -3.07 -32.24
N THR A 56 -3.87 -4.35 -32.62
CA THR A 56 -5.04 -5.14 -33.06
C THR A 56 -5.30 -6.38 -32.22
N LYS A 57 -4.26 -6.91 -31.57
CA LYS A 57 -4.36 -8.03 -30.62
C LYS A 57 -3.43 -7.81 -29.44
N PHE A 58 -3.85 -8.27 -28.28
CA PHE A 58 -3.01 -8.30 -27.09
C PHE A 58 -3.12 -9.64 -26.38
N HIS A 59 -2.00 -10.05 -25.77
CA HIS A 59 -1.90 -11.26 -24.98
C HIS A 59 -1.21 -10.94 -23.65
N VAL A 60 -1.82 -11.36 -22.54
CA VAL A 60 -1.22 -11.23 -21.22
C VAL A 60 -0.57 -12.55 -20.85
N ARG A 61 0.74 -12.53 -20.56
CA ARG A 61 1.49 -13.72 -20.17
C ARG A 61 2.49 -13.41 -19.06
N ASN A 62 3.03 -14.45 -18.42
CA ASN A 62 4.10 -14.30 -17.46
C ASN A 62 5.38 -13.77 -18.13
N LEU A 63 6.12 -12.97 -17.36
CA LEU A 63 7.47 -12.51 -17.67
C LEU A 63 8.42 -13.68 -17.90
N ARG A 64 9.32 -13.54 -18.87
CA ARG A 64 10.41 -14.45 -19.23
C ARG A 64 11.74 -13.72 -19.17
N GLU A 65 12.83 -14.46 -19.04
CA GLU A 65 14.19 -13.90 -18.90
C GLU A 65 14.63 -12.97 -20.05
N ASN A 66 14.11 -13.22 -21.26
CA ASN A 66 14.52 -12.50 -22.47
C ASN A 66 13.56 -11.37 -22.87
N ASP A 67 12.64 -10.95 -22.00
CA ASP A 67 11.62 -9.95 -22.35
C ASP A 67 12.13 -8.53 -22.47
N PHE A 68 13.16 -8.17 -21.70
CA PHE A 68 13.78 -6.84 -21.77
C PHE A 68 15.02 -6.80 -22.67
N LYS A 69 15.26 -7.83 -23.49
CA LYS A 69 16.35 -7.85 -24.48
C LYS A 69 15.88 -7.20 -25.77
N ALA A 70 16.82 -6.59 -26.49
CA ALA A 70 16.52 -5.97 -27.77
C ALA A 70 15.91 -6.99 -28.75
N ARG A 71 14.76 -6.64 -29.31
CA ARG A 71 14.04 -7.44 -30.31
C ARG A 71 13.80 -6.60 -31.55
N GLU A 72 13.80 -7.23 -32.71
CA GLU A 72 13.38 -6.63 -33.98
C GLU A 72 11.84 -6.55 -34.03
N LYS A 73 11.23 -5.80 -33.09
CA LYS A 73 9.79 -5.50 -33.11
C LYS A 73 9.59 -4.05 -33.56
N LEU A 74 8.71 -3.86 -34.55
CA LEU A 74 8.33 -2.51 -34.97
C LEU A 74 7.51 -1.82 -33.85
N PRO A 75 7.84 -0.58 -33.48
CA PRO A 75 7.26 0.08 -32.30
C PRO A 75 5.77 0.40 -32.49
N ILE A 76 4.90 0.04 -31.55
CA ILE A 76 3.47 0.40 -31.63
C ILE A 76 3.31 1.85 -31.16
N LYS A 77 2.87 2.73 -32.07
CA LYS A 77 2.85 4.20 -31.84
C LYS A 77 2.09 4.61 -30.58
N SER A 78 1.01 3.91 -30.23
CA SER A 78 0.18 4.23 -29.06
C SER A 78 0.83 3.88 -27.73
N LEU A 79 1.84 3.01 -27.71
CA LEU A 79 2.46 2.51 -26.48
C LEU A 79 3.79 3.20 -26.15
N SER A 80 4.40 3.88 -27.14
CA SER A 80 5.65 4.64 -26.97
C SER A 80 6.80 3.86 -26.30
N LEU A 81 6.84 2.54 -26.49
CA LEU A 81 7.86 1.66 -25.92
C LEU A 81 9.16 1.69 -26.74
N ARG A 82 10.30 1.69 -26.06
CA ARG A 82 11.62 1.47 -26.64
C ARG A 82 11.91 -0.03 -26.81
N ILE A 83 13.01 -0.33 -27.50
CA ILE A 83 13.42 -1.69 -27.91
C ILE A 83 13.62 -2.67 -26.72
N THR A 84 13.84 -2.15 -25.52
CA THR A 84 14.07 -2.93 -24.28
C THR A 84 12.98 -2.66 -23.23
N GLU A 85 11.85 -2.08 -23.62
CA GLU A 85 10.74 -1.74 -22.73
C GLU A 85 9.53 -2.63 -23.02
N GLU A 86 8.86 -3.09 -21.97
CA GLU A 86 7.67 -3.93 -22.05
C GLU A 86 6.63 -3.42 -21.04
N LEU A 87 5.34 -3.55 -21.37
CA LEU A 87 4.26 -3.16 -20.48
C LEU A 87 4.02 -4.24 -19.43
N ILE A 88 4.37 -3.94 -18.19
CA ILE A 88 3.98 -4.76 -17.04
C ILE A 88 2.52 -4.45 -16.70
N VAL A 89 1.70 -5.49 -16.60
CA VAL A 89 0.30 -5.39 -16.20
C VAL A 89 0.04 -6.13 -14.90
N SER A 90 -0.83 -5.57 -14.07
CA SER A 90 -1.22 -6.19 -12.80
C SER A 90 -2.71 -6.03 -12.55
N LYS A 91 -3.29 -7.04 -11.88
CA LYS A 91 -4.65 -6.92 -11.34
C LYS A 91 -4.58 -5.99 -10.13
N ALA A 92 -5.55 -5.10 -9.98
CA ALA A 92 -5.64 -4.22 -8.82
C ALA A 92 -7.04 -4.25 -8.21
N LYS A 93 -7.14 -3.93 -6.93
CA LYS A 93 -8.42 -3.72 -6.23
C LYS A 93 -8.35 -2.37 -5.51
N LYS A 94 -9.40 -1.55 -5.62
CA LYS A 94 -9.52 -0.32 -4.83
C LYS A 94 -9.62 -0.70 -3.35
N ARG A 95 -8.70 -0.19 -2.53
CA ARG A 95 -8.59 -0.47 -1.08
C ARG A 95 -8.31 0.82 -0.32
N PRO A 96 -8.72 0.90 0.96
CA PRO A 96 -8.23 1.96 1.80
C PRO A 96 -6.75 1.66 2.12
N ALA A 97 -5.96 2.70 2.30
CA ALA A 97 -4.56 2.62 2.69
C ALA A 97 -4.25 3.75 3.66
N VAL A 98 -3.21 3.56 4.49
CA VAL A 98 -2.68 4.60 5.37
C VAL A 98 -1.37 5.13 4.81
N VAL A 99 -1.19 6.45 4.82
CA VAL A 99 0.09 7.09 4.48
C VAL A 99 1.08 6.82 5.62
N ALA A 100 2.13 6.06 5.37
CA ALA A 100 3.15 5.73 6.37
C ALA A 100 4.32 6.72 6.33
N TRP A 101 4.64 7.21 5.13
CA TRP A 101 5.72 8.15 4.90
C TRP A 101 5.40 9.01 3.67
N GLY A 102 5.85 10.25 3.70
CA GLY A 102 5.76 11.16 2.57
C GLY A 102 6.57 12.41 2.87
N SER A 103 7.82 12.42 2.46
CA SER A 103 8.66 13.61 2.54
C SER A 103 8.92 14.13 1.13
N PRO A 104 8.67 15.41 0.84
CA PRO A 104 9.16 16.01 -0.38
C PRO A 104 10.69 15.97 -0.34
N MET A 105 11.29 14.98 -1.00
CA MET A 105 12.71 14.98 -1.35
C MET A 105 12.93 15.94 -2.52
N ILE A 106 12.56 17.20 -2.27
CA ILE A 106 12.63 18.29 -3.21
C ILE A 106 13.94 19.03 -2.94
N PHE A 107 14.83 18.98 -3.93
CA PHE A 107 16.02 19.83 -3.98
C PHE A 107 15.58 21.21 -4.51
N GLU A 108 15.22 22.14 -3.62
CA GLU A 108 14.71 23.47 -3.99
C GLU A 108 15.71 24.24 -4.88
N ASP A 109 17.00 24.04 -4.65
CA ASP A 109 18.12 24.60 -5.42
C ASP A 109 18.23 24.03 -6.84
N MET A 110 17.75 22.81 -7.06
CA MET A 110 17.85 22.08 -8.32
C MET A 110 16.58 22.14 -9.17
N GLU A 111 15.45 22.61 -8.64
CA GLU A 111 14.18 22.68 -9.35
C GLU A 111 14.28 23.43 -10.68
N LYS A 112 14.88 24.62 -10.64
CA LYS A 112 15.02 25.47 -11.84
C LYS A 112 15.91 24.80 -12.89
N LEU A 113 16.98 24.13 -12.45
CA LEU A 113 17.91 23.43 -13.34
C LEU A 113 17.24 22.20 -13.97
N LEU A 114 16.62 21.34 -13.17
CA LEU A 114 15.97 20.11 -13.66
C LEU A 114 14.85 20.43 -14.65
N THR A 115 14.11 21.52 -14.40
CA THR A 115 13.08 22.01 -15.32
C THR A 115 13.69 22.54 -16.60
N SER A 116 14.77 23.34 -16.53
CA SER A 116 15.40 23.93 -17.72
C SER A 116 16.07 22.91 -18.63
N ILE A 117 16.59 21.80 -18.08
CA ILE A 117 17.17 20.69 -18.86
C ILE A 117 16.15 19.61 -19.25
N GLY A 118 14.85 19.83 -18.96
CA GLY A 118 13.78 18.91 -19.34
C GLY A 118 13.79 17.56 -18.60
N ARG A 119 14.28 17.53 -17.35
CA ARG A 119 14.31 16.32 -16.49
C ARG A 119 13.49 16.45 -15.20
N PRO A 120 12.20 16.87 -15.26
CA PRO A 120 11.39 17.05 -14.05
C PRO A 120 11.09 15.74 -13.29
N HIS A 121 11.14 14.60 -13.98
CA HIS A 121 10.92 13.26 -13.39
C HIS A 121 11.94 12.87 -12.31
N LEU A 122 13.10 13.56 -12.25
CA LEU A 122 14.11 13.32 -11.22
C LEU A 122 13.71 13.89 -9.84
N ARG A 123 12.56 14.57 -9.74
CA ARG A 123 12.05 15.20 -8.52
C ARG A 123 10.63 14.71 -8.18
N GLU A 124 10.30 13.47 -8.51
CA GLU A 124 8.97 12.95 -8.23
C GLU A 124 8.71 12.85 -6.73
N TYR A 125 7.72 13.60 -6.25
CA TYR A 125 7.21 13.45 -4.90
C TYR A 125 6.44 12.14 -4.81
N CYS A 126 6.95 11.23 -3.98
CA CYS A 126 6.32 9.94 -3.75
C CYS A 126 6.00 9.76 -2.26
N ILE A 127 4.99 8.93 -1.99
CA ILE A 127 4.59 8.56 -0.64
C ILE A 127 4.58 7.04 -0.51
N ALA A 128 4.94 6.55 0.68
CA ALA A 128 4.86 5.14 1.02
C ALA A 128 3.56 4.89 1.79
N VAL A 129 2.80 3.91 1.32
CA VAL A 129 1.43 3.68 1.76
C VAL A 129 1.20 2.22 2.09
N ILE A 130 0.42 1.96 3.14
CA ILE A 130 0.15 0.63 3.65
C ILE A 130 -1.32 0.29 3.37
N PRO A 131 -1.60 -0.64 2.42
CA PRO A 131 -2.96 -1.03 2.08
C PRO A 131 -3.64 -1.83 3.20
N ILE A 132 -4.94 -1.58 3.39
CA ILE A 132 -5.80 -2.21 4.38
C ILE A 132 -6.64 -3.30 3.72
N TYR A 133 -6.65 -4.48 4.34
CA TYR A 133 -7.32 -5.68 3.86
C TYR A 133 -8.49 -6.05 4.77
N ASN A 134 -9.56 -6.57 4.16
CA ASN A 134 -10.75 -6.97 4.89
C ASN A 134 -10.47 -8.13 5.84
N ILE A 135 -11.26 -8.16 6.91
CA ILE A 135 -11.37 -9.27 7.84
C ILE A 135 -12.49 -10.18 7.34
N GLU A 136 -12.31 -11.48 7.51
CA GLU A 136 -13.32 -12.47 7.20
C GLU A 136 -14.54 -12.30 8.12
N THR A 137 -15.73 -12.29 7.53
CA THR A 137 -17.01 -12.24 8.25
C THR A 137 -17.93 -13.35 7.75
N VAL A 138 -19.03 -13.60 8.47
CA VAL A 138 -20.04 -14.59 8.05
C VAL A 138 -20.57 -14.30 6.64
N ASP A 139 -20.77 -13.02 6.32
CA ASP A 139 -21.24 -12.57 5.01
C ASP A 139 -20.13 -12.45 3.95
N HIS A 140 -18.87 -12.49 4.37
CA HIS A 140 -17.71 -12.33 3.49
C HIS A 140 -16.56 -13.26 3.91
N ALA A 141 -16.56 -14.47 3.36
CA ALA A 141 -15.52 -15.48 3.58
C ALA A 141 -14.10 -15.09 3.08
N GLY A 142 -13.94 -13.92 2.47
CA GLY A 142 -12.65 -13.41 2.01
C GLY A 142 -11.99 -12.49 3.02
N GLY A 143 -10.79 -12.79 3.49
CA GLY A 143 -10.04 -11.87 4.37
C GLY A 143 -9.12 -12.57 5.34
N PHE A 144 -8.76 -11.83 6.40
CA PHE A 144 -8.02 -12.39 7.53
C PHE A 144 -8.97 -13.16 8.47
N PRO A 145 -8.67 -14.42 8.82
CA PRO A 145 -9.50 -15.22 9.71
C PRO A 145 -9.65 -14.59 11.10
N PRO A 146 -10.80 -14.74 11.79
CA PRO A 146 -11.05 -14.08 13.07
C PRO A 146 -10.01 -14.41 14.16
N VAL A 147 -9.56 -15.66 14.24
CA VAL A 147 -8.51 -16.09 15.19
C VAL A 147 -7.21 -15.32 14.94
N MET A 148 -6.82 -15.20 13.67
CA MET A 148 -5.63 -14.44 13.28
C MET A 148 -5.78 -12.95 13.61
N VAL A 149 -6.99 -12.39 13.42
CA VAL A 149 -7.28 -11.00 13.77
C VAL A 149 -7.13 -10.74 15.27
N SER A 150 -7.51 -11.69 16.14
CA SER A 150 -7.26 -11.57 17.58
C SER A 150 -5.78 -11.48 17.91
N ILE A 151 -4.94 -12.26 17.22
CA ILE A 151 -3.47 -12.22 17.36
C ILE A 151 -2.90 -10.88 16.88
N ILE A 152 -3.39 -10.39 15.73
CA ILE A 152 -3.02 -9.09 15.16
C ILE A 152 -3.41 -7.94 16.10
N LYS A 153 -4.60 -8.01 16.69
CA LYS A 153 -5.09 -7.04 17.67
C LYS A 153 -4.23 -7.00 18.94
N ALA A 154 -3.54 -8.09 19.25
CA ALA A 154 -2.55 -8.14 20.33
C ALA A 154 -1.12 -7.78 19.90
N LEU A 155 -0.94 -7.32 18.65
CA LEU A 155 0.34 -6.87 18.08
C LEU A 155 1.42 -7.95 17.96
N MET A 156 1.03 -9.23 18.01
CA MET A 156 1.99 -10.35 17.96
C MET A 156 2.58 -10.58 16.57
N TYR A 157 1.97 -10.01 15.52
CA TYR A 157 2.47 -10.05 14.15
C TYR A 157 2.86 -8.64 13.70
N ASN A 158 4.17 -8.33 13.72
CA ASN A 158 4.70 -7.02 13.36
C ASN A 158 4.34 -6.57 11.94
N GLN A 159 4.07 -7.50 11.03
CA GLN A 159 3.71 -7.20 9.65
C GLN A 159 2.23 -6.79 9.45
N PHE A 160 1.39 -6.92 10.49
CA PHE A 160 -0.05 -6.70 10.41
C PHE A 160 -0.50 -5.73 11.50
N PHE A 161 -1.09 -4.61 11.10
CA PHE A 161 -1.65 -3.62 12.02
C PHE A 161 -3.16 -3.58 11.89
N TYR A 162 -3.89 -3.68 13.00
CA TYR A 162 -5.35 -3.64 12.99
C TYR A 162 -5.87 -2.21 12.84
N CYS A 163 -6.84 -2.02 11.95
CA CYS A 163 -7.55 -0.75 11.74
C CYS A 163 -9.05 -0.96 12.06
N PRO A 164 -9.61 -0.30 13.08
CA PRO A 164 -11.04 -0.43 13.41
C PRO A 164 -11.95 0.22 12.34
N THR A 165 -13.22 -0.19 12.34
CA THR A 165 -14.25 0.37 11.46
C THR A 165 -14.48 1.85 11.74
N VAL A 166 -14.66 2.65 10.67
CA VAL A 166 -15.12 4.04 10.73
C VAL A 166 -16.42 4.17 9.95
N THR A 167 -17.54 4.13 10.67
CA THR A 167 -18.89 4.11 10.12
C THR A 167 -19.22 5.35 9.29
N ASP A 168 -18.81 6.53 9.75
CA ASP A 168 -19.17 7.83 9.17
C ASP A 168 -18.71 8.01 7.71
N ILE A 169 -17.69 7.26 7.29
CA ILE A 169 -17.08 7.38 5.96
C ILE A 169 -17.00 6.04 5.21
N GLY A 170 -17.71 5.02 5.69
CA GLY A 170 -17.81 3.71 5.03
C GLY A 170 -16.50 2.90 4.99
N VAL A 171 -15.55 3.16 5.89
CA VAL A 171 -14.32 2.35 6.00
C VAL A 171 -14.59 1.21 6.97
N THR A 172 -14.71 -0.01 6.44
CA THR A 172 -14.83 -1.22 7.26
C THR A 172 -13.51 -1.54 7.96
N GLY A 173 -13.60 -2.12 9.16
CA GLY A 173 -12.42 -2.59 9.89
C GLY A 173 -11.61 -3.60 9.08
N GLY A 174 -10.29 -3.54 9.25
CA GLY A 174 -9.36 -4.29 8.43
C GLY A 174 -7.98 -4.42 9.04
N VAL A 175 -7.07 -4.99 8.25
CA VAL A 175 -5.67 -5.21 8.60
C VAL A 175 -4.80 -4.47 7.59
N ALA A 176 -4.08 -3.45 8.05
CA ALA A 176 -3.00 -2.81 7.33
C ALA A 176 -1.82 -3.77 7.22
N ARG A 177 -1.38 -4.02 5.99
CA ARG A 177 -0.30 -5.00 5.68
C ARG A 177 1.02 -4.29 5.44
N LEU A 178 1.86 -4.19 6.47
CA LEU A 178 3.18 -3.55 6.36
C LEU A 178 4.07 -4.30 5.36
N ASP A 179 3.86 -5.61 5.21
CA ASP A 179 4.51 -6.42 4.18
C ASP A 179 4.09 -6.13 2.73
N ARG A 180 3.12 -5.23 2.54
CA ARG A 180 2.55 -4.85 1.24
C ARG A 180 2.64 -3.35 0.98
N ILE A 181 3.62 -2.67 1.57
CA ILE A 181 3.87 -1.24 1.30
C ILE A 181 4.01 -1.00 -0.20
N GLN A 182 3.38 0.06 -0.67
CA GLN A 182 3.45 0.53 -2.05
C GLN A 182 3.99 1.95 -2.05
N ILE A 183 4.80 2.28 -3.05
CA ILE A 183 5.19 3.66 -3.35
C ILE A 183 4.25 4.17 -4.43
N ILE A 184 3.60 5.30 -4.17
CA ILE A 184 2.71 5.93 -5.14
C ILE A 184 3.08 7.40 -5.31
N LEU A 185 2.70 7.95 -6.46
CA LEU A 185 2.76 9.38 -6.72
C LEU A 185 1.36 9.95 -6.45
N PRO A 186 1.19 10.87 -5.47
CA PRO A 186 -0.12 11.43 -5.12
C PRO A 186 -0.52 12.57 -6.06
N THR A 187 -0.43 12.35 -7.37
CA THR A 187 -0.64 13.38 -8.40
C THR A 187 -2.09 13.43 -8.91
N ASP A 188 -2.82 12.31 -8.86
CA ASP A 188 -4.18 12.19 -9.40
C ASP A 188 -5.09 11.39 -8.46
N ARG A 189 -6.39 11.72 -8.45
CA ARG A 189 -7.41 11.05 -7.62
C ARG A 189 -7.68 9.60 -8.00
N ALA A 190 -7.36 9.20 -9.23
CA ALA A 190 -7.40 7.81 -9.65
C ALA A 190 -6.36 6.95 -8.90
N VAL A 191 -5.25 7.57 -8.45
CA VAL A 191 -4.17 6.91 -7.70
C VAL A 191 -4.33 7.15 -6.19
N TYR A 192 -4.72 8.36 -5.81
CA TYR A 192 -4.79 8.83 -4.43
C TYR A 192 -6.08 9.60 -4.16
N ASP A 193 -7.08 8.96 -3.56
CA ASP A 193 -8.38 9.56 -3.21
C ASP A 193 -8.50 9.76 -1.67
N PRO A 194 -8.01 10.90 -1.14
CA PRO A 194 -7.88 11.13 0.30
C PRO A 194 -9.20 11.13 1.06
N LEU A 195 -9.17 10.61 2.29
CA LEU A 195 -10.27 10.62 3.24
C LEU A 195 -10.03 11.68 4.34
N PRO A 196 -11.10 12.22 4.96
CA PRO A 196 -11.00 13.28 5.96
C PRO A 196 -10.65 12.74 7.37
N ILE A 197 -9.88 11.65 7.44
CA ILE A 197 -9.46 11.02 8.69
C ILE A 197 -7.99 10.60 8.62
N ALA A 198 -7.35 10.60 9.78
CA ALA A 198 -6.02 10.04 9.98
C ALA A 198 -5.99 9.21 11.25
N LEU A 199 -5.01 8.32 11.38
CA LEU A 199 -4.64 7.74 12.66
C LEU A 199 -4.40 8.86 13.69
N SER A 200 -4.78 8.62 14.94
CA SER A 200 -4.31 9.43 16.06
C SER A 200 -2.79 9.31 16.21
N GLU A 201 -2.19 10.22 16.98
CA GLU A 201 -0.75 10.19 17.23
C GLU A 201 -0.33 8.87 17.89
N ASP A 202 -1.11 8.36 18.85
CA ASP A 202 -0.83 7.08 19.53
C ASP A 202 -0.92 5.89 18.56
N ALA A 203 -1.97 5.83 17.73
CA ALA A 203 -2.13 4.75 16.75
C ALA A 203 -1.04 4.79 15.68
N LEU A 204 -0.64 5.99 15.25
CA LEU A 204 0.45 6.18 14.32
C LEU A 204 1.79 5.78 14.94
N ALA A 205 2.05 6.16 16.19
CA ALA A 205 3.26 5.80 16.91
C ALA A 205 3.43 4.27 16.97
N VAL A 206 2.35 3.54 17.32
CA VAL A 206 2.38 2.07 17.33
C VAL A 206 2.64 1.51 15.92
N LEU A 207 1.94 2.00 14.89
CA LEU A 207 2.17 1.57 13.50
C LEU A 207 3.64 1.76 13.09
N LEU A 208 4.22 2.93 13.39
CA LEU A 208 5.60 3.26 13.04
C LEU A 208 6.61 2.46 13.87
N SER A 209 6.33 2.17 15.14
CA SER A 209 7.14 1.26 15.95
C SER A 209 7.10 -0.17 15.41
N MET A 210 5.94 -0.68 14.98
CA MET A 210 5.86 -1.99 14.31
C MET A 210 6.68 -2.00 13.01
N PHE A 211 6.60 -0.91 12.23
CA PHE A 211 7.38 -0.76 11.01
C PHE A 211 8.89 -0.74 11.27
N ARG A 212 9.36 0.03 12.26
CA ARG A 212 10.78 0.06 12.67
C ARG A 212 11.25 -1.29 13.20
N SER A 213 10.45 -1.94 14.05
CA SER A 213 10.75 -3.28 14.57
C SER A 213 10.89 -4.31 13.46
N TRP A 214 10.16 -4.17 12.35
CA TRP A 214 10.31 -5.04 11.19
C TRP A 214 11.69 -4.93 10.51
N PHE A 215 12.37 -3.78 10.63
CA PHE A 215 13.77 -3.58 10.21
C PHE A 215 14.81 -3.87 11.30
N GLY A 216 14.40 -4.49 12.41
CA GLY A 216 15.30 -4.92 13.49
C GLY A 216 15.52 -3.91 14.61
N SER A 217 14.79 -2.78 14.63
CA SER A 217 14.82 -1.87 15.77
C SER A 217 14.19 -2.51 17.01
N VAL A 218 14.80 -2.27 18.17
CA VAL A 218 14.20 -2.62 19.47
C VAL A 218 13.26 -1.49 19.89
N GLU A 219 11.99 -1.81 20.10
CA GLU A 219 10.94 -0.85 20.42
C GLU A 219 10.33 -1.23 21.77
N GLU A 220 10.86 -0.65 22.87
CA GLU A 220 10.48 -1.00 24.24
C GLU A 220 8.98 -0.77 24.49
N ASP A 221 8.44 0.37 24.04
CA ASP A 221 7.02 0.68 24.14
C ASP A 221 6.15 -0.37 23.43
N LEU A 222 6.57 -0.82 22.24
CA LEU A 222 5.86 -1.85 21.49
C LEU A 222 5.87 -3.20 22.24
N ASN A 223 6.97 -3.53 22.91
CA ASN A 223 7.06 -4.75 23.73
C ASN A 223 6.14 -4.65 24.96
N ALA A 224 6.11 -3.50 25.64
CA ALA A 224 5.19 -3.25 26.73
C ALA A 224 3.73 -3.39 26.29
N TYR A 225 3.37 -2.85 25.10
CA TYR A 225 2.04 -3.04 24.52
C TYR A 225 1.72 -4.52 24.27
N LYS A 226 2.65 -5.30 23.72
CA LYS A 226 2.46 -6.74 23.47
C LYS A 226 2.23 -7.51 24.75
N GLU A 227 3.00 -7.23 25.81
CA GLU A 227 2.85 -7.88 27.12
C GLU A 227 1.46 -7.63 27.71
N LEU A 228 1.00 -6.37 27.71
CA LEU A 228 -0.34 -6.00 28.19
C LEU A 228 -1.45 -6.68 27.40
N LEU A 229 -1.28 -6.83 26.08
CA LEU A 229 -2.31 -7.39 25.20
C LEU A 229 -2.29 -8.92 25.12
N THR A 230 -1.20 -9.58 25.49
CA THR A 230 -1.08 -11.04 25.43
C THR A 230 -2.14 -11.72 26.30
N GLY A 231 -2.46 -11.14 27.46
CA GLY A 231 -3.53 -11.63 28.34
C GLY A 231 -4.95 -11.53 27.76
N THR A 232 -5.12 -10.85 26.62
CA THR A 232 -6.42 -10.69 25.95
C THR A 232 -6.67 -11.69 24.82
N LEU A 233 -5.69 -12.55 24.54
CA LEU A 233 -5.78 -13.57 23.49
C LEU A 233 -6.74 -14.70 23.89
N PRO A 234 -7.61 -15.16 22.99
CA PRO A 234 -8.41 -16.34 23.25
C PRO A 234 -7.54 -17.61 23.28
N PRO A 235 -7.97 -18.70 23.94
CA PRO A 235 -7.16 -19.92 24.10
C PRO A 235 -6.64 -20.49 22.78
N GLU A 236 -7.44 -20.45 21.72
CA GLU A 236 -7.09 -20.92 20.38
C GLU A 236 -6.00 -20.08 19.68
N ALA A 237 -5.75 -18.86 20.16
CA ALA A 237 -4.75 -17.93 19.63
C ALA A 237 -3.45 -17.92 20.45
N LEU A 238 -3.41 -18.59 21.60
CA LEU A 238 -2.20 -18.70 22.40
C LEU A 238 -1.17 -19.59 21.67
N PRO A 239 0.13 -19.26 21.73
CA PRO A 239 1.17 -20.13 21.22
C PRO A 239 1.01 -21.50 21.89
N ARG A 240 0.89 -22.56 21.09
CA ARG A 240 0.99 -23.92 21.63
C ARG A 240 2.40 -24.05 22.18
N THR A 241 2.54 -24.12 23.50
CA THR A 241 3.80 -24.53 24.12
C THR A 241 4.10 -25.93 23.59
N THR A 242 5.08 -26.02 22.68
CA THR A 242 5.66 -27.30 22.31
C THR A 242 6.35 -27.83 23.55
N ALA A 243 5.73 -28.83 24.18
CA ALA A 243 6.39 -29.68 25.17
C ALA A 243 7.54 -30.45 24.53
#